data_AF-A0A2G9TBR9-F1
#
_entry.id   AF-A0A2G9TBR9-F1
#
_cell.length_a   1.000
_cell.length_b   1.000
_cell.length_c   1.000
_cell.angle_alpha   90.00
_cell.angle_beta   90.00
_cell.angle_gamma   90.00
#
_symmetry.space_group_name_H-M   'P 1'
#
loop_
_entity.id
_entity.type
_entity.pdbx_description
1 polymer ?
#
loop_
_entity_poly.entity_id
_entity_poly.type
_entity_poly.pdbx_seq_one_letter_code
_entity_poly.pdbx_strand_id
1 'polypeptide(L)'
;VDGFTRKAEFIVTEWPKQSTIDSFWTLIYDHSCHTVVNLSNQGNPRHYPTFIHNKGKANYGPFIVEVLNYHQYPAMTSHMVKVMKRRLMVRHFDALDERPDCMIDYLRSSEYGN
;
A
#
# COMPACT_ATOMS: atom_id res chain seq x y z
N VAL A 1 12.91 -16.85 7.06
CA VAL A 1 13.74 -15.65 7.30
C VAL A 1 13.34 -15.13 8.67
N ASP A 2 14.11 -15.48 9.69
CA ASP A 2 13.82 -15.12 11.07
C ASP A 2 14.49 -13.78 11.40
N GLY A 3 13.66 -12.77 11.66
CA GLY A 3 14.09 -11.47 12.17
C GLY A 3 14.38 -11.59 13.66
N PHE A 4 15.60 -11.25 14.05
CA PHE A 4 16.04 -11.21 15.44
C PHE A 4 15.11 -10.26 16.24
N THR A 5 14.43 -10.83 17.26
CA THR A 5 13.70 -10.22 18.39
C THR A 5 12.20 -9.92 18.33
N ARG A 6 11.46 -10.15 17.24
CA ARG A 6 9.97 -10.22 17.28
C ARG A 6 9.42 -11.27 16.31
N LYS A 7 8.62 -12.22 16.80
CA LYS A 7 7.90 -13.17 15.94
C LYS A 7 6.91 -12.39 15.05
N ALA A 8 6.94 -12.66 13.74
CA ALA A 8 6.05 -12.09 12.72
C ALA A 8 6.18 -10.57 12.44
N GLU A 9 7.40 -10.05 12.31
CA GLU A 9 7.66 -8.63 11.98
C GLU A 9 7.39 -8.27 10.50
N PHE A 10 7.38 -9.26 9.60
CA PHE A 10 7.23 -9.03 8.16
C PHE A 10 6.17 -9.92 7.52
N ILE A 11 5.42 -9.34 6.58
CA ILE A 11 4.52 -10.06 5.68
C ILE A 11 5.11 -9.95 4.27
N VAL A 12 5.35 -11.10 3.63
CA VAL A 12 5.84 -11.18 2.26
C VAL A 12 4.71 -11.64 1.36
N THR A 13 4.42 -10.89 0.29
CA THR A 13 3.35 -11.21 -0.66
C THR A 13 3.81 -11.04 -2.10
N GLU A 14 3.10 -11.67 -3.04
CA GLU A 14 3.23 -11.33 -4.45
C GLU A 14 2.61 -9.95 -4.77
N TRP A 15 2.92 -9.41 -5.95
CA TRP A 15 2.29 -8.17 -6.42
C TRP A 15 0.78 -8.39 -6.60
N PRO A 16 -0.09 -7.46 -6.15
CA PRO A 16 -1.52 -7.63 -6.26
C PRO A 16 -1.97 -7.68 -7.72
N LYS A 17 -2.78 -8.68 -8.06
CA LYS A 17 -3.47 -8.74 -9.36
C LYS A 17 -4.60 -7.71 -9.36
N GLN A 18 -5.08 -7.34 -10.55
CA GLN A 18 -6.15 -6.34 -10.69
C GLN A 18 -7.41 -6.71 -9.88
N SER A 19 -7.73 -8.01 -9.80
CA SER A 19 -8.86 -8.54 -9.03
C SER A 19 -8.62 -8.61 -7.52
N THR A 20 -7.39 -8.42 -7.04
CA THR A 20 -7.00 -8.60 -5.63
C THR A 20 -6.42 -7.34 -4.99
N ILE A 21 -6.53 -6.18 -5.65
CA ILE A 21 -6.08 -4.89 -5.07
C ILE A 21 -6.81 -4.61 -3.75
N ASP A 22 -8.10 -4.91 -3.67
CA ASP A 22 -8.88 -4.72 -2.45
C ASP A 22 -8.39 -5.63 -1.30
N SER A 23 -8.00 -6.87 -1.63
CA SER A 23 -7.41 -7.80 -0.66
C SER A 23 -6.05 -7.32 -0.15
N PHE A 24 -5.25 -6.66 -1.00
CA PHE A 24 -3.98 -6.06 -0.59
C PHE A 24 -4.17 -4.94 0.44
N TRP A 25 -5.13 -4.03 0.21
CA TRP A 25 -5.46 -3.00 1.19
C TRP A 25 -6.08 -3.56 2.48
N THR A 26 -6.82 -4.67 2.37
CA THR A 26 -7.32 -5.42 3.54
C THR A 26 -6.16 -5.94 4.39
N LEU A 27 -5.13 -6.50 3.76
CA LEU A 27 -3.94 -7.00 4.44
C LEU A 27 -3.20 -5.87 5.19
N ILE A 28 -2.97 -4.73 4.52
CA ILE A 28 -2.32 -3.56 5.13
C ILE A 28 -3.11 -3.11 6.37
N TYR A 29 -4.42 -3.00 6.23
CA TYR A 29 -5.28 -2.49 7.29
C TYR A 29 -5.41 -3.46 8.47
N ASP A 30 -5.78 -4.71 8.20
CA ASP A 30 -6.10 -5.70 9.23
C ASP A 30 -4.83 -6.14 10.00
N HIS A 31 -3.65 -6.13 9.37
CA HIS A 31 -2.37 -6.39 10.03
C HIS A 31 -1.66 -5.13 10.56
N SER A 32 -2.27 -3.95 10.43
CA SER A 32 -1.68 -2.68 10.88
C SER A 32 -0.26 -2.44 10.33
N CYS A 33 -0.09 -2.66 9.02
CA CYS A 33 1.18 -2.43 8.35
C CYS A 33 1.49 -0.93 8.30
N HIS A 34 2.61 -0.52 8.88
CA HIS A 34 3.07 0.89 8.86
C HIS A 34 4.00 1.18 7.68
N THR A 35 4.61 0.14 7.11
CA THR A 35 5.56 0.27 6.00
C THR A 35 5.36 -0.86 5.01
N VAL A 36 5.25 -0.51 3.74
CA VAL A 36 5.21 -1.44 2.62
C VAL A 36 6.39 -1.13 1.72
N VAL A 37 7.25 -2.11 1.49
CA VAL A 37 8.40 -1.97 0.59
C VAL A 37 8.18 -2.85 -0.62
N ASN A 38 8.12 -2.24 -1.79
CA ASN A 38 8.15 -2.95 -3.05
C ASN A 38 9.57 -3.05 -3.59
N LEU A 39 10.04 -4.28 -3.75
CA LEU A 39 11.35 -4.62 -4.32
C LEU A 39 11.28 -5.05 -5.79
N SER A 40 10.10 -5.09 -6.40
CA SER A 40 9.97 -5.51 -7.79
C SER A 40 10.41 -4.42 -8.75
N ASN A 41 11.17 -4.79 -9.79
CA ASN A 41 11.35 -3.92 -10.93
C ASN A 41 9.99 -3.71 -11.60
N GLN A 42 9.53 -2.45 -11.73
CA GLN A 42 8.23 -2.16 -12.33
C GLN A 42 8.24 -2.54 -13.80
N GLY A 43 7.89 -3.80 -14.07
CA GLY A 43 7.80 -4.38 -15.40
C GLY A 43 6.48 -4.01 -16.07
N ASN A 44 6.08 -4.84 -17.05
CA ASN A 44 4.85 -4.66 -17.81
C ASN A 44 3.62 -4.37 -16.92
N PRO A 45 2.90 -3.24 -17.11
CA PRO A 45 1.71 -2.88 -16.33
C PRO A 45 0.61 -3.95 -16.34
N ARG A 46 0.61 -4.86 -17.33
CA ARG A 46 -0.32 -6.01 -17.35
C ARG A 46 -0.04 -7.02 -16.24
N HIS A 47 1.22 -7.17 -15.83
CA HIS A 47 1.63 -8.09 -14.77
C HIS A 47 1.72 -7.37 -13.41
N TYR A 48 2.02 -6.08 -13.42
CA TYR A 48 2.17 -5.26 -12.23
C TYR A 48 1.20 -4.07 -12.25
N PRO A 49 -0.11 -4.31 -12.07
CA PRO A 49 -1.11 -3.24 -12.07
C PRO A 49 -0.89 -2.28 -10.90
N THR A 50 -1.14 -1.00 -11.14
CA THR A 50 -1.02 0.03 -10.11
C THR A 50 -2.03 -0.19 -8.98
N PHE A 51 -1.55 -0.36 -7.75
CA PHE A 51 -2.41 -0.55 -6.56
C PHE A 51 -2.59 0.72 -5.71
N ILE A 52 -1.87 1.80 -6.02
CA ILE A 52 -1.97 3.11 -5.36
C ILE A 52 -1.96 4.24 -6.39
N HIS A 53 -2.75 5.29 -6.15
CA HIS A 53 -2.73 6.53 -6.93
C HIS A 53 -1.63 7.46 -6.42
N ASN A 54 -1.26 8.50 -7.19
CA ASN A 54 -0.12 9.36 -6.82
C ASN A 54 -0.49 10.61 -6.01
N LYS A 55 -1.76 11.03 -6.01
CA LYS A 55 -2.22 12.26 -5.31
C LYS A 55 -3.70 12.21 -4.99
N GLY A 56 -4.09 12.80 -3.85
CA GLY A 56 -5.49 12.98 -3.48
C GLY A 56 -6.07 11.75 -2.78
N LYS A 57 -7.37 11.50 -2.98
CA LYS A 57 -8.11 10.39 -2.36
C LYS A 57 -8.64 9.45 -3.42
N ALA A 58 -8.54 8.15 -3.18
CA ALA A 58 -9.19 7.13 -4.00
C ALA A 58 -9.76 5.99 -3.15
N ASN A 59 -10.74 5.29 -3.73
CA ASN A 59 -11.38 4.14 -3.12
C ASN A 59 -10.75 2.84 -3.63
N TYR A 60 -10.45 1.92 -2.71
CA TYR A 60 -10.03 0.56 -3.00
C TYR A 60 -10.89 -0.38 -2.16
N GLY A 61 -11.88 -1.03 -2.76
CA GLY A 61 -12.90 -1.77 -2.02
C GLY A 61 -13.51 -0.92 -0.91
N PRO A 62 -13.56 -1.38 0.35
CA PRO A 62 -14.10 -0.63 1.48
C PRO A 62 -13.14 0.45 2.03
N PHE A 63 -11.94 0.60 1.47
CA PHE A 63 -10.93 1.53 1.95
C PHE A 63 -10.97 2.84 1.16
N ILE A 64 -10.73 3.94 1.88
CA ILE A 64 -10.38 5.24 1.32
C ILE A 64 -8.89 5.42 1.63
N VAL A 65 -8.09 5.57 0.60
CA VAL A 65 -6.66 5.85 0.72
C VAL A 65 -6.45 7.29 0.30
N GLU A 66 -5.81 8.07 1.17
CA GLU A 66 -5.40 9.45 0.90
C GLU A 66 -3.88 9.52 0.81
N VAL A 67 -3.36 9.99 -0.32
CA VAL A 67 -1.93 10.27 -0.47
C VAL A 67 -1.62 11.64 0.11
N LEU A 68 -1.01 11.64 1.29
CA LEU A 68 -0.59 12.83 2.02
C LEU A 68 0.66 13.44 1.40
N ASN A 69 1.60 12.58 0.99
CA ASN A 69 2.85 13.00 0.38
C ASN A 69 3.30 12.00 -0.69
N TYR A 70 3.90 12.53 -1.76
CA TYR A 70 4.48 11.75 -2.84
C TYR A 70 5.84 12.35 -3.22
N HIS A 71 6.88 11.53 -3.10
CA HIS A 71 8.22 11.88 -3.52
C HIS A 71 8.74 10.88 -4.55
N GLN A 72 9.30 11.42 -5.63
CA GLN A 72 9.95 10.64 -6.66
C GLN A 72 11.44 10.97 -6.67
N TYR A 73 12.24 9.97 -6.34
CA TYR A 73 13.69 9.96 -6.41
C TYR A 73 14.15 9.16 -7.64
N PRO A 74 15.40 9.33 -8.09
CA PRO A 74 15.91 8.61 -9.27
C PRO A 74 15.78 7.08 -9.18
N ALA A 75 15.95 6.51 -7.98
CA ALA A 75 15.90 5.06 -7.74
C ALA A 75 14.69 4.59 -6.91
N MET A 76 13.82 5.51 -6.47
CA MET A 76 12.74 5.17 -5.54
C MET A 76 11.56 6.13 -5.66
N THR A 77 10.34 5.63 -5.48
CA THR A 77 9.19 6.49 -5.17
C THR A 77 8.67 6.19 -3.78
N SER A 78 8.28 7.23 -3.05
CA SER A 78 7.73 7.13 -1.69
C SER A 78 6.35 7.79 -1.64
N HIS A 79 5.37 7.06 -1.11
CA HIS A 79 4.02 7.54 -0.84
C HIS A 79 3.76 7.46 0.66
N MET A 80 3.45 8.59 1.29
CA MET A 80 2.87 8.60 2.63
C MET A 80 1.36 8.62 2.50
N VAL A 81 0.70 7.60 3.04
CA VAL A 81 -0.75 7.43 2.88
C VAL A 81 -1.48 7.30 4.20
N LYS A 82 -2.65 7.92 4.26
CA LYS A 82 -3.65 7.69 5.30
C LYS A 82 -4.68 6.69 4.78
N VAL A 83 -4.88 5.61 5.51
CA VAL A 83 -5.84 4.54 5.16
C VAL A 83 -7.03 4.59 6.12
N MET A 84 -8.24 4.70 5.57
CA MET A 84 -9.49 4.74 6.31
C MET A 84 -10.41 3.62 5.83
N LYS A 85 -11.01 2.85 6.74
CA LYS A 85 -11.99 1.81 6.40
C LYS A 85 -13.40 2.38 6.53
N ARG A 86 -14.20 2.29 5.46
CA ARG A 86 -15.63 2.60 5.52
C ARG A 86 -16.34 1.51 6.31
N ARG A 87 -16.72 1.79 7.55
CA ARG A 87 -17.61 0.90 8.31
C ARG A 87 -19.03 1.14 7.81
N LEU A 88 -19.64 0.13 7.19
CA LEU A 88 -21.08 0.12 6.97
C LEU A 88 -21.76 0.01 8.34
N MET A 89 -22.13 1.13 8.95
CA MET A 89 -22.97 1.11 10.14
C MET A 89 -24.43 0.94 9.71
N VAL A 90 -25.00 -0.21 10.05
CA VAL A 90 -26.45 -0.37 10.16
C VAL A 90 -26.90 0.57 11.29
N ARG A 91 -27.49 1.71 10.90
CA ARG A 91 -28.10 2.78 11.71
C ARG A 91 -27.14 3.89 12.19
N HIS A 92 -27.20 4.97 11.40
CA HIS A 92 -27.24 6.40 11.77
C HIS A 92 -25.97 7.25 11.96
N PHE A 93 -24.74 6.74 11.98
CA PHE A 93 -23.56 7.63 11.84
C PHE A 93 -22.40 6.89 11.18
N ASP A 94 -21.91 7.39 10.04
CA ASP A 94 -20.71 6.86 9.37
C ASP A 94 -19.46 7.23 10.18
N ALA A 95 -19.04 6.35 11.09
CA ALA A 95 -17.74 6.47 11.73
C ALA A 95 -16.65 5.94 10.78
N LEU A 96 -15.75 6.81 10.33
CA LEU A 96 -14.52 6.40 9.66
C LEU A 96 -13.55 5.88 10.71
N ASP A 97 -13.09 4.63 10.55
CA ASP A 97 -12.04 4.05 11.40
C ASP A 97 -10.69 4.37 10.77
N GLU A 98 -10.02 5.38 11.34
CA GLU A 98 -8.73 5.90 10.87
C GLU A 98 -7.56 5.16 11.52
N ARG A 99 -6.54 4.85 10.71
CA ARG A 99 -5.28 4.26 11.19
C ARG A 99 -4.12 5.26 11.04
N PRO A 100 -3.03 5.09 11.81
CA PRO A 100 -1.81 5.86 11.62
C PRO A 100 -1.30 5.75 10.19
N ASP A 101 -0.57 6.77 9.75
CA ASP A 101 -0.08 6.88 8.39
C ASP A 101 0.82 5.68 8.03
N CYS A 102 0.59 5.13 6.85
CA CYS A 102 1.38 4.05 6.26
C CYS A 102 2.30 4.63 5.20
N MET A 103 3.57 4.24 5.23
CA MET A 103 4.54 4.62 4.20
C MET A 103 4.68 3.48 3.18
N ILE A 104 4.53 3.78 1.90
CA ILE A 104 4.69 2.83 0.81
C ILE A 104 5.85 3.28 -0.06
N ASP A 105 6.92 2.50 -0.07
CA ASP A 105 8.11 2.77 -0.86
C ASP A 105 8.26 1.75 -1.99
N TYR A 106 8.65 2.24 -3.16
CA TYR A 106 8.94 1.42 -4.33
C TYR A 106 10.39 1.64 -4.72
N LEU A 107 11.21 0.59 -4.67
CA LEU A 107 12.52 0.62 -5.30
C LEU A 107 12.34 0.39 -6.79
N ARG A 108 12.73 1.38 -7.60
CA ARG A 108 12.90 1.17 -9.04
C ARG A 108 14.29 0.55 -9.21
N SER A 109 14.37 -0.61 -9.86
CA SER A 109 15.67 -1.12 -10.31
C SER A 109 16.28 -0.04 -11.19
N SER A 110 17.41 0.51 -10.78
CA SER A 110 18.17 1.39 -11.67
C SER A 110 18.44 0.62 -12.95
N GLU A 111 18.01 1.14 -14.09
CA GLU A 111 18.56 0.73 -15.38
C GLU A 111 20.00 1.27 -15.44
N TYR A 112 20.91 0.70 -14.65
CA TYR A 112 22.34 0.74 -14.96
C TYR A 112 22.59 -0.46 -15.88
N GLY A 113 22.33 -0.26 -17.16
CA GLY A 113 22.37 -1.32 -18.17
C GLY A 113 22.43 -0.81 -19.61
N ASN A 114 23.33 0.14 -19.89
CA ASN A 114 24.31 0.16 -21.01
C ASN A 114 24.88 1.58 -21.18
#